data_AF-A0A0R3TIC8-F1
#
_entry.id   AF-A0A0R3TIC8-F1
#
_cell.length_a   1.000
_cell.length_b   1.000
_cell.length_c   1.000
_cell.angle_alpha   90.00
_cell.angle_beta   90.00
_cell.angle_gamma   90.00
#
_symmetry.space_group_name_H-M   'P 1'
#
loop_
_entity.id
_entity.type
_entity.pdbx_description
1 polymer ?
#
loop_
_entity_poly.entity_id
_entity_poly.type
_entity_poly.pdbx_seq_one_letter_code
_entity_poly.pdbx_strand_id
1 'polypeptide(L)'
;MMSNAHRVNTAATDPRSQLEVDRTTRVNNQVAPATGVPVRKSNVVKEIERIQQRREERRAAQRAAREQPDVDPNSPSYEFLMMIREFQDTLDYRPLTSSDEIETHQICVCVRKRPMNKKELTRKEIDVITIPNKQQVLVHEPKTKVDLTKYLENQSFRFDYAFDETADNALVYRDCRTAQTEFML
;
A
#
# COMPACT_ATOMS: atom_id res chain seq x y z
N MET A 1 -36.54 -51.10 -25.28
CA MET A 1 -37.92 -50.57 -25.39
C MET A 1 -37.82 -49.09 -25.05
N MET A 2 -37.99 -48.15 -26.00
CA MET A 2 -39.26 -47.71 -26.61
C MET A 2 -40.19 -47.10 -25.54
N SER A 3 -40.73 -45.87 -25.62
CA SER A 3 -40.63 -44.75 -26.59
C SER A 3 -40.96 -43.46 -25.78
N ASN A 4 -40.37 -42.28 -25.99
CA ASN A 4 -40.47 -41.34 -27.11
C ASN A 4 -41.91 -40.90 -27.49
N ALA A 5 -42.30 -39.69 -27.07
CA ALA A 5 -43.33 -38.84 -27.68
C ALA A 5 -42.86 -37.38 -27.51
N HIS A 6 -42.18 -36.82 -28.52
CA HIS A 6 -42.74 -35.94 -29.57
C HIS A 6 -43.27 -34.58 -29.08
N ARG A 7 -42.64 -33.43 -29.42
CA ARG A 7 -42.75 -32.62 -30.69
C ARG A 7 -44.10 -31.85 -30.73
N VAL A 8 -44.31 -30.61 -31.21
CA VAL A 8 -43.78 -29.69 -32.26
C VAL A 8 -44.31 -28.26 -31.94
N ASN A 9 -43.86 -27.07 -32.45
CA ASN A 9 -42.66 -26.63 -33.19
C ASN A 9 -42.52 -25.07 -33.18
N THR A 10 -41.29 -24.55 -33.07
CA THR A 10 -40.67 -23.44 -33.87
C THR A 10 -41.36 -22.11 -34.24
N ALA A 11 -40.60 -21.01 -34.08
CA ALA A 11 -40.01 -20.21 -35.17
C ALA A 11 -38.74 -19.48 -34.66
N ALA A 12 -37.54 -19.76 -35.21
CA ALA A 12 -36.74 -18.87 -36.09
C ALA A 12 -36.31 -17.52 -35.45
N THR A 13 -35.03 -17.08 -35.48
CA THR A 13 -34.07 -17.14 -36.61
C THR A 13 -32.60 -17.08 -36.14
N ASP A 14 -31.70 -17.75 -36.88
CA ASP A 14 -30.22 -17.72 -36.82
C ASP A 14 -29.64 -16.38 -37.42
N PRO A 15 -28.32 -16.10 -37.56
CA PRO A 15 -27.15 -17.00 -37.49
C PRO A 15 -25.85 -16.51 -36.77
N ARG A 16 -24.95 -17.49 -36.54
CA ARG A 16 -23.46 -17.40 -36.58
C ARG A 16 -22.74 -16.53 -35.54
N SER A 17 -21.97 -17.06 -34.58
CA SER A 17 -20.85 -18.03 -34.56
C SER A 17 -19.51 -17.35 -34.35
N GLN A 18 -18.75 -17.89 -33.39
CA GLN A 18 -17.31 -17.68 -33.19
C GLN A 18 -16.53 -17.72 -34.51
N LEU A 19 -15.42 -16.96 -34.60
CA LEU A 19 -14.21 -17.41 -35.29
C LEU A 19 -13.00 -16.56 -34.86
N GLU A 20 -11.98 -17.26 -34.38
CA GLU A 20 -10.61 -16.77 -34.30
C GLU A 20 -9.96 -16.69 -35.70
N VAL A 21 -8.91 -15.85 -35.80
CA VAL A 21 -7.69 -16.04 -36.61
C VAL A 21 -7.84 -16.61 -38.03
N ASP A 22 -7.70 -15.71 -39.02
CA ASP A 22 -6.94 -15.97 -40.27
C ASP A 22 -6.45 -14.59 -40.80
N ARG A 23 -5.15 -14.27 -40.85
CA ARG A 23 -4.04 -14.88 -41.62
C ARG A 23 -4.23 -14.80 -43.14
N THR A 24 -4.32 -13.57 -43.68
CA THR A 24 -4.03 -13.34 -45.11
C THR A 24 -2.56 -12.96 -45.33
N THR A 25 -1.79 -13.97 -45.72
CA THR A 25 -0.41 -13.84 -46.19
C THR A 25 -0.31 -12.90 -47.40
N ARG A 26 0.52 -11.86 -47.32
CA ARG A 26 1.14 -11.25 -48.51
C ARG A 26 2.64 -11.08 -48.33
N VAL A 27 3.35 -12.05 -48.91
CA VAL A 27 4.70 -11.99 -49.48
C VAL A 27 5.77 -11.30 -48.63
N ASN A 28 6.55 -12.15 -47.97
CA ASN A 28 7.92 -11.86 -47.57
C ASN A 28 8.73 -11.31 -48.76
N ASN A 29 9.23 -10.08 -48.66
CA ASN A 29 10.32 -9.63 -49.51
C ASN A 29 11.45 -9.15 -48.59
N GLN A 30 12.41 -10.04 -48.35
CA GLN A 30 13.62 -9.70 -47.58
C GLN A 30 14.46 -8.74 -48.40
N VAL A 31 14.67 -7.54 -47.88
CA VAL A 31 15.76 -6.66 -48.30
C VAL A 31 16.59 -6.36 -47.07
N ALA A 32 17.90 -6.59 -47.19
CA ALA A 32 18.90 -6.36 -46.15
C ALA A 32 19.00 -4.86 -45.79
N PRO A 33 19.72 -4.46 -44.71
CA PRO A 33 19.48 -3.19 -44.04
C PRO A 33 19.97 -1.96 -44.83
N ALA A 34 19.09 -1.40 -45.65
CA ALA A 34 19.31 -0.12 -46.30
C ALA A 34 18.97 1.03 -45.34
N THR A 35 20.00 1.61 -44.72
CA THR A 35 20.09 2.99 -44.20
C THR A 35 18.89 3.52 -43.40
N GLY A 36 19.09 3.79 -42.11
CA GLY A 36 18.09 4.41 -41.24
C GLY A 36 17.69 5.84 -41.66
N VAL A 37 16.84 5.96 -42.68
CA VAL A 37 16.13 7.20 -43.02
C VAL A 37 15.00 7.36 -41.99
N PRO A 38 14.95 8.46 -41.22
CA PRO A 38 13.88 8.67 -40.25
C PRO A 38 12.56 8.84 -41.00
N VAL A 39 11.73 7.79 -41.00
CA VAL A 39 10.41 7.79 -41.63
C VAL A 39 9.59 8.90 -40.97
N ARG A 40 9.36 9.98 -41.73
CA ARG A 40 8.61 11.14 -41.26
C ARG A 40 7.17 10.72 -40.95
N LYS A 41 6.87 10.51 -39.66
CA LYS A 41 5.52 10.22 -39.16
C LYS A 41 4.50 11.15 -39.83
N SER A 42 3.44 10.59 -40.42
CA SER A 42 2.41 11.36 -41.11
C SER A 42 1.68 12.28 -40.12
N ASN A 43 1.07 13.36 -40.63
CA ASN A 43 0.39 14.33 -39.77
C ASN A 43 -0.75 13.69 -38.95
N VAL A 44 -1.48 12.72 -39.52
CA VAL A 44 -2.52 11.97 -38.79
C VAL A 44 -1.91 11.14 -37.64
N VAL A 45 -0.79 10.46 -37.88
CA VAL A 45 -0.10 9.68 -36.83
C VAL A 45 0.43 10.59 -35.71
N LYS A 46 0.97 11.77 -36.06
CA LYS A 46 1.37 12.78 -35.07
C LYS A 46 0.20 13.28 -34.22
N GLU A 47 -0.98 13.45 -34.80
CA GLU A 47 -2.15 13.92 -34.06
C GLU A 47 -2.73 12.83 -33.15
N ILE A 48 -2.73 11.57 -33.58
CA ILE A 48 -3.08 10.43 -32.72
C ILE A 48 -2.11 10.34 -31.54
N GLU A 49 -0.80 10.48 -31.78
CA GLU A 49 0.24 10.48 -30.75
C GLU A 49 0.03 11.64 -29.74
N ARG A 50 -0.29 12.86 -30.21
CA ARG A 50 -0.66 13.99 -29.33
C ARG A 50 -1.94 13.75 -28.52
N ILE A 51 -2.94 13.10 -29.10
CA ILE A 51 -4.20 12.77 -28.40
C ILE A 51 -3.94 11.73 -27.30
N GLN A 52 -3.11 10.72 -27.59
CA GLN A 52 -2.69 9.72 -26.63
C GLN A 52 -1.89 10.36 -25.49
N GLN A 53 -0.90 11.19 -25.82
CA GLN A 53 -0.08 11.91 -24.84
C GLN A 53 -0.93 12.80 -23.92
N ARG A 54 -1.87 13.59 -24.46
CA ARG A 54 -2.78 14.41 -23.62
C ARG A 54 -3.70 13.58 -22.72
N ARG A 55 -4.06 12.36 -23.12
CA ARG A 55 -4.85 11.43 -22.27
C ARG A 55 -3.99 10.85 -21.14
N GLU A 56 -2.73 10.52 -21.44
CA GLU A 56 -1.78 10.01 -20.46
C GLU A 56 -1.32 11.10 -19.49
N GLU A 57 -1.06 12.32 -19.95
CA GLU A 57 -0.87 13.51 -19.09
C GLU A 57 -2.08 13.74 -18.19
N ARG A 58 -3.31 13.67 -18.70
CA ARG A 58 -4.51 13.87 -17.86
C ARG A 58 -4.65 12.77 -16.81
N ARG A 59 -4.30 11.52 -17.14
CA ARG A 59 -4.30 10.37 -16.22
C ARG A 59 -3.16 10.47 -15.19
N ALA A 60 -1.99 10.92 -15.62
CA ALA A 60 -0.81 11.14 -14.78
C ALA A 60 -1.02 12.32 -13.83
N ALA A 61 -1.57 13.45 -14.31
CA ALA A 61 -1.94 14.59 -13.49
C ALA A 61 -3.03 14.24 -12.47
N GLN A 62 -4.02 13.40 -12.82
CA GLN A 62 -5.01 12.91 -11.86
C GLN A 62 -4.41 11.95 -10.81
N ARG A 63 -3.38 11.16 -11.19
CA ARG A 63 -2.61 10.34 -10.23
C ARG A 63 -1.75 11.22 -9.33
N ALA A 64 -0.97 12.14 -9.89
CA ALA A 64 -0.12 13.09 -9.18
C ALA A 64 -0.92 14.02 -8.25
N ALA A 65 -2.12 14.47 -8.64
CA ALA A 65 -3.00 15.26 -7.77
C ALA A 65 -3.59 14.45 -6.60
N ARG A 66 -3.60 13.11 -6.69
CA ARG A 66 -3.98 12.18 -5.61
C ARG A 66 -2.77 11.68 -4.80
N GLU A 67 -1.58 11.83 -5.35
CA GLU A 67 -0.29 11.38 -4.79
C GLU A 67 0.52 12.53 -4.18
N GLN A 68 0.17 13.78 -4.50
CA GLN A 68 0.58 14.98 -3.76
C GLN A 68 0.33 14.73 -2.26
N PRO A 69 1.34 14.97 -1.39
CA PRO A 69 1.15 14.83 0.04
C PRO A 69 0.10 15.84 0.48
N ASP A 70 -1.07 15.31 0.80
CA ASP A 70 -2.30 16.05 1.15
C ASP A 70 -2.18 16.76 2.53
N VAL A 71 -0.97 16.86 3.08
CA VAL A 71 -0.64 17.53 4.34
C VAL A 71 0.02 18.85 4.00
N ASP A 72 -0.63 19.96 4.39
CA ASP A 72 -0.08 21.31 4.23
C ASP A 72 1.31 21.41 4.89
N PRO A 73 2.39 21.72 4.13
CA PRO A 73 3.74 21.84 4.68
C PRO A 73 3.89 22.90 5.78
N ASN A 74 2.94 23.85 5.86
CA ASN A 74 2.89 24.90 6.87
C ASN A 74 1.97 24.55 8.06
N SER A 75 1.41 23.33 8.11
CA SER A 75 0.64 22.85 9.26
C SER A 75 1.57 22.43 10.41
N PRO A 76 1.29 22.81 11.67
CA PRO A 76 2.05 22.34 12.84
C PRO A 76 2.11 20.81 12.95
N SER A 77 1.10 20.09 12.43
CA SER A 77 1.10 18.63 12.41
C SER A 77 2.13 18.04 11.43
N TYR A 78 2.46 18.77 10.36
CA TYR A 78 3.49 18.34 9.39
C TYR A 78 4.89 18.43 10.00
N GLU A 79 5.16 19.50 10.76
CA GLU A 79 6.44 19.72 11.44
C GLU A 79 6.76 18.58 12.43
N PHE A 80 5.78 18.20 13.27
CA PHE A 80 5.95 17.07 14.19
C PHE A 80 6.05 15.72 13.47
N LEU A 81 5.30 15.51 12.37
CA LEU A 81 5.42 14.30 11.54
C LEU A 81 6.84 14.19 10.93
N MET A 82 7.44 15.30 10.51
CA MET A 82 8.81 15.33 9.99
C MET A 82 9.83 15.00 11.08
N MET A 83 9.72 15.61 12.27
CA MET A 83 10.57 15.29 13.42
C MET A 83 10.47 13.81 13.84
N ILE A 84 9.26 13.22 13.83
CA ILE A 84 9.09 11.79 14.17
C ILE A 84 9.79 10.91 13.15
N ARG A 85 9.68 11.20 11.85
CA ARG A 85 10.36 10.43 10.78
C ARG A 85 11.88 10.53 10.87
N GLU A 86 12.42 11.72 11.07
CA GLU A 86 13.86 11.92 11.27
C GLU A 86 14.36 11.13 12.48
N PHE A 87 13.59 11.11 13.58
CA PHE A 87 13.94 10.28 14.73
C PHE A 87 13.83 8.78 14.43
N GLN A 88 12.80 8.32 13.72
CA GLN A 88 12.64 6.93 13.28
C GLN A 88 13.82 6.45 12.42
N ASP A 89 14.31 7.28 11.50
CA ASP A 89 15.48 6.98 10.65
C ASP A 89 16.79 6.77 11.47
N THR A 90 16.83 7.20 12.74
CA THR A 90 17.98 6.94 13.65
C THR A 90 17.89 5.63 14.44
N LEU A 91 16.78 4.89 14.35
CA LEU A 91 16.53 3.70 15.17
C LEU A 91 16.93 2.40 14.46
N ASP A 92 17.58 1.51 15.21
CA ASP A 92 17.84 0.13 14.79
C ASP A 92 16.56 -0.73 14.91
N TYR A 93 15.87 -0.93 13.79
CA TYR A 93 14.68 -1.79 13.72
C TYR A 93 15.04 -3.28 13.76
N ARG A 94 14.59 -3.96 14.83
CA ARG A 94 14.67 -5.42 15.01
C ARG A 94 13.29 -5.98 15.40
N PRO A 95 12.36 -6.14 14.43
CA PRO A 95 10.99 -6.56 14.71
C PRO A 95 10.93 -7.97 15.31
N LEU A 96 9.88 -8.23 16.09
CA LEU A 96 9.59 -9.55 16.65
C LEU A 96 9.17 -10.53 15.54
N THR A 97 9.81 -11.69 15.49
CA THR A 97 9.52 -12.74 14.50
C THR A 97 8.85 -13.95 15.16
N SER A 98 8.46 -14.93 14.34
CA SER A 98 7.96 -16.22 14.84
C SER A 98 9.04 -17.20 15.27
N SER A 99 10.31 -16.86 15.06
CA SER A 99 11.47 -17.71 15.38
C SER A 99 12.21 -17.29 16.65
N ASP A 100 11.81 -16.17 17.27
CA ASP A 100 12.39 -15.70 18.52
C ASP A 100 12.03 -16.61 19.70
N GLU A 101 12.98 -16.76 20.63
CA GLU A 101 12.79 -17.59 21.82
C GLU A 101 11.75 -16.98 22.77
N ILE A 102 10.91 -17.85 23.35
CA ILE A 102 9.81 -17.48 24.24
C ILE A 102 10.31 -17.51 25.68
N GLU A 103 10.57 -16.32 26.22
CA GLU A 103 11.02 -16.12 27.59
C GLU A 103 9.85 -16.32 28.58
N THR A 104 10.01 -17.22 29.55
CA THR A 104 8.97 -17.55 30.54
C THR A 104 9.09 -16.68 31.80
N HIS A 105 8.18 -15.72 31.95
CA HIS A 105 8.09 -14.84 33.12
C HIS A 105 6.88 -15.18 34.00
N GLN A 106 6.99 -14.95 35.32
CA GLN A 106 5.91 -15.24 36.29
C GLN A 106 4.66 -14.38 36.05
N ILE A 107 4.87 -13.13 35.65
CA ILE A 107 3.87 -12.21 35.10
C ILE A 107 4.46 -11.75 33.77
N CYS A 108 3.63 -11.68 32.73
CA CYS A 108 4.05 -11.27 31.39
C CYS A 108 3.22 -10.06 30.98
N VAL A 109 3.86 -8.92 30.76
CA VAL A 109 3.24 -7.67 30.33
C VAL A 109 3.49 -7.47 28.85
N CYS A 110 2.40 -7.51 28.08
CA CYS A 110 2.42 -7.42 26.63
C CYS A 110 1.71 -6.14 26.17
N VAL A 111 2.28 -5.42 25.20
CA VAL A 111 1.66 -4.24 24.58
C VAL A 111 1.54 -4.48 23.08
N ARG A 112 0.40 -4.09 22.49
CA ARG A 112 0.17 -4.18 21.04
C ARG A 112 -0.33 -2.86 20.50
N LYS A 113 0.49 -2.21 19.67
CA LYS A 113 0.08 -1.05 18.89
C LYS A 113 -1.01 -1.46 17.89
N ARG A 114 -2.12 -0.73 17.86
CA ARG A 114 -3.13 -0.86 16.81
C ARG A 114 -2.72 -0.08 15.54
N PRO A 115 -3.04 -0.56 14.33
CA PRO A 115 -2.91 0.26 13.11
C PRO A 115 -3.88 1.45 13.15
N MET A 116 -3.49 2.54 12.48
CA MET A 116 -4.31 3.74 12.33
C MET A 116 -5.64 3.44 11.60
N ASN A 117 -6.74 3.87 12.18
CA ASN A 117 -8.08 3.69 11.63
C ASN A 117 -8.33 4.64 10.46
N LYS A 118 -9.22 4.27 9.53
CA LYS A 118 -9.56 5.08 8.33
C LYS A 118 -9.96 6.51 8.68
N LYS A 119 -10.68 6.73 9.80
CA LYS A 119 -11.08 8.07 10.28
C LYS A 119 -9.89 8.91 10.76
N GLU A 120 -8.87 8.27 11.31
CA GLU A 120 -7.65 8.92 11.82
C GLU A 120 -6.77 9.31 10.61
N LEU A 121 -6.65 8.40 9.64
CA LEU A 121 -6.01 8.63 8.35
C LEU A 121 -6.67 9.76 7.53
N THR A 122 -8.00 9.80 7.43
CA THR A 122 -8.72 10.89 6.74
C THR A 122 -8.52 12.25 7.41
N ARG A 123 -8.37 12.27 8.74
CA ARG A 123 -8.08 13.49 9.52
C ARG A 123 -6.60 13.87 9.53
N LYS A 124 -5.72 13.05 8.92
CA LYS A 124 -4.27 13.24 8.86
C LYS A 124 -3.67 13.36 10.28
N GLU A 125 -4.22 12.58 11.21
CA GLU A 125 -3.69 12.45 12.57
C GLU A 125 -2.34 11.73 12.52
N ILE A 126 -1.40 12.20 13.34
CA ILE A 126 -0.02 11.71 13.38
C ILE A 126 0.03 10.45 14.22
N ASP A 127 0.72 9.43 13.73
CA ASP A 127 1.12 8.29 14.54
C ASP A 127 2.33 8.65 15.40
N VAL A 128 2.16 8.55 16.72
CA VAL A 128 3.14 8.94 17.74
C VAL A 128 3.77 7.74 18.46
N ILE A 129 3.47 6.50 18.03
CA ILE A 129 3.95 5.28 18.69
C ILE A 129 4.90 4.52 17.76
N THR A 130 6.17 4.44 18.13
CA THR A 130 7.18 3.66 17.41
C THR A 130 7.60 2.45 18.23
N ILE A 131 7.65 1.27 17.59
CA ILE A 131 8.12 0.03 18.21
C ILE A 131 9.32 -0.46 17.40
N PRO A 132 10.57 -0.15 17.82
CA PRO A 132 11.76 -0.55 17.09
C PRO A 132 12.12 -2.02 17.33
N ASN A 133 11.77 -2.60 18.48
CA ASN A 133 12.13 -3.97 18.84
C ASN A 133 11.08 -4.64 19.74
N LYS A 134 11.23 -5.96 19.95
CA LYS A 134 10.27 -6.80 20.68
C LYS A 134 10.02 -6.43 22.15
N GLN A 135 10.78 -5.51 22.76
CA GLN A 135 10.64 -5.15 24.18
C GLN A 135 10.48 -3.63 24.43
N GLN A 136 10.56 -2.80 23.39
CA GLN A 136 10.64 -1.34 23.54
C GLN A 136 9.49 -0.65 22.79
N VAL A 137 8.79 0.22 23.49
CA VAL A 137 7.77 1.11 22.92
C VAL A 137 8.23 2.54 23.15
N LEU A 138 8.27 3.33 22.08
CA LEU A 138 8.61 4.75 22.09
C LEU A 138 7.34 5.57 21.86
N VAL A 139 7.08 6.52 22.76
CA VAL A 139 5.97 7.46 22.66
C VAL A 139 6.55 8.85 22.39
N HIS A 140 6.17 9.43 21.25
CA HIS A 140 6.60 10.75 20.81
C HIS A 140 5.62 11.82 21.29
N GLU A 141 5.83 12.43 22.46
CA GLU A 141 4.95 13.48 22.97
C GLU A 141 5.26 14.82 22.28
N PRO A 142 4.34 15.40 21.45
CA PRO A 142 4.61 16.64 20.74
C PRO A 142 4.43 17.85 21.66
N LYS A 143 5.50 18.58 21.93
CA LYS A 143 5.50 19.67 22.92
C LYS A 143 5.96 21.00 22.31
N THR A 144 5.57 22.08 22.96
CA THR A 144 5.94 23.46 22.61
C THR A 144 6.52 24.12 23.85
N LYS A 145 7.73 24.68 23.73
CA LYS A 145 8.37 25.46 24.79
C LYS A 145 7.78 26.87 24.86
N VAL A 146 8.12 27.62 25.92
CA VAL A 146 7.61 29.00 26.15
C VAL A 146 8.07 29.99 25.05
N ASP A 147 9.22 29.74 24.44
CA ASP A 147 9.77 30.45 23.28
C ASP A 147 9.11 30.05 21.94
N LEU A 148 8.02 29.27 22.00
CA LEU A 148 7.30 28.66 20.88
C LEU A 148 8.06 27.57 20.11
N THR A 149 9.30 27.23 20.50
CA THR A 149 10.08 26.15 19.88
C THR A 149 9.38 24.81 20.04
N LYS A 150 9.14 24.11 18.93
CA LYS A 150 8.57 22.77 18.89
C LYS A 150 9.64 21.72 19.18
N TYR A 151 9.26 20.65 19.86
CA TYR A 151 10.12 19.51 20.12
C TYR A 151 9.29 18.27 20.41
N LEU A 152 9.91 17.09 20.25
CA LEU A 152 9.36 15.82 20.72
C LEU A 152 9.99 15.46 22.05
N GLU A 153 9.18 15.08 23.04
CA GLU A 153 9.65 14.39 24.23
C GLU A 153 9.44 12.88 24.02
N ASN A 154 10.54 12.18 23.75
CA ASN A 154 10.53 10.77 23.39
C ASN A 154 10.62 9.90 24.67
N GLN A 155 9.47 9.41 25.13
CA GLN A 155 9.40 8.54 26.30
C GLN A 155 9.60 7.08 25.86
N SER A 156 10.57 6.38 26.48
CA SER A 156 10.86 4.98 26.18
C SER A 156 10.37 4.08 27.29
N PHE A 157 9.43 3.19 26.96
CA PHE A 157 8.89 2.17 27.84
C PHE A 157 9.44 0.79 27.47
N ARG A 158 9.67 -0.04 28.48
CA ARG A 158 10.15 -1.41 28.31
C ARG A 158 9.11 -2.39 28.84
N PHE A 159 8.78 -3.40 28.03
CA PHE A 159 7.82 -4.46 28.31
C PHE A 159 8.45 -5.82 28.00
N ASP A 160 7.75 -6.91 28.34
CA ASP A 160 8.23 -8.27 28.03
C ASP A 160 8.04 -8.58 26.54
N TYR A 161 6.90 -8.16 25.98
CA TYR A 161 6.63 -8.20 24.54
C TYR A 161 5.92 -6.92 24.06
N ALA A 162 6.45 -6.33 23.00
CA ALA A 162 5.90 -5.19 22.28
C ALA A 162 5.61 -5.61 20.83
N PHE A 163 4.34 -5.51 20.43
CA PHE A 163 3.85 -5.87 19.10
C PHE A 163 3.51 -4.61 18.31
N ASP A 164 3.99 -4.55 17.08
CA ASP A 164 3.70 -3.47 16.14
C ASP A 164 2.31 -3.63 15.49
N GLU A 165 2.01 -2.73 14.56
CA GLU A 165 0.74 -2.74 13.83
C GLU A 165 0.62 -3.86 12.79
N THR A 166 1.73 -4.47 12.35
CA THR A 166 1.74 -5.61 11.42
C THR A 166 1.64 -6.96 12.11
N ALA A 167 1.79 -7.01 13.44
CA ALA A 167 1.75 -8.24 14.22
C ALA A 167 0.42 -8.99 14.13
N ASP A 168 0.48 -10.25 13.68
CA ASP A 168 -0.65 -11.18 13.61
C ASP A 168 -1.15 -11.63 14.99
N ASN A 169 -2.46 -11.89 15.09
CA ASN A 169 -3.06 -12.41 16.33
C ASN A 169 -2.40 -13.73 16.79
N ALA A 170 -1.96 -14.58 15.86
CA ALA A 170 -1.27 -15.84 16.17
C ALA A 170 0.09 -15.62 16.85
N LEU A 171 0.81 -14.55 16.49
CA LEU A 171 2.06 -14.15 17.12
C LEU A 171 1.78 -13.64 18.55
N VAL A 172 0.79 -12.77 18.70
CA VAL A 172 0.35 -12.24 20.01
C VAL A 172 -0.06 -13.35 20.98
N TYR A 173 -0.88 -14.32 20.55
CA TYR A 173 -1.31 -15.45 21.40
C TYR A 173 -0.18 -16.44 21.75
N ARG A 174 0.85 -16.54 20.91
CA ARG A 174 2.00 -17.43 21.16
C ARG A 174 2.85 -16.91 22.31
N ASP A 175 3.15 -15.61 22.29
CA ASP A 175 4.12 -15.00 23.21
C ASP A 175 3.42 -14.44 24.46
N CYS A 176 2.23 -13.86 24.32
CA CYS A 176 1.42 -13.40 25.44
C CYS A 176 0.53 -14.51 26.01
N ARG A 177 1.17 -15.47 26.69
CA ARG A 177 0.51 -16.73 27.13
C ARG A 177 -0.11 -16.69 28.54
N THR A 178 -0.03 -15.55 29.24
CA THR A 178 -0.57 -15.38 30.60
C THR A 178 -1.69 -14.34 30.61
N ALA A 179 -2.81 -14.66 31.27
CA ALA A 179 -4.07 -13.94 31.09
C ALA A 179 -4.17 -12.61 31.86
N GLN A 180 -3.75 -11.51 31.23
CA GLN A 180 -4.46 -10.23 31.27
C GLN A 180 -4.24 -9.47 29.95
N THR A 181 -5.18 -9.59 29.02
CA THR A 181 -5.25 -8.70 27.86
C THR A 181 -5.87 -7.36 28.26
N GLU A 182 -5.05 -6.46 28.81
CA GLU A 182 -5.42 -5.05 28.91
C GLU A 182 -5.01 -4.33 27.62
N PHE A 183 -5.97 -3.72 26.93
CA PHE A 183 -5.71 -2.92 25.73
C PHE A 183 -5.11 -1.58 26.15
N MET A 184 -3.84 -1.32 25.81
CA MET A 184 -3.23 -0.02 26.00
C MET A 184 -2.55 0.47 24.71
N LEU A 185 -3.15 1.54 24.14
CA LEU A 185 -2.78 2.38 22.98
C LEU A 185 -3.03 1.81 21.56
#